data_AF-A0A4R3K7F2-F1
#
_entry.id   AF-A0A4R3K7F2-F1
#
_cell.length_a   1.000
_cell.length_b   1.000
_cell.length_c   1.000
_cell.angle_alpha   90.00
_cell.angle_beta   90.00
_cell.angle_gamma   90.00
#
_symmetry.space_group_name_H-M   'P 1'
#
loop_
_entity.id
_entity.type
_entity.pdbx_description
1 polymer ?
#
loop_
_entity_poly.entity_id
_entity_poly.type
_entity_poly.pdbx_seq_one_letter_code
_entity_poly.pdbx_strand_id
1 'polypeptide(L)'
;MKTVQIYNLHLVTGEVVQATEDYELKGKKTIVSLFQRADDEDIFLITDLLLGSCYILKKNIAYIATGDVRVDAEPDRFETNTCLLRRVKNCGSED
;
A
#
# COMPACT_ATOMS: atom_id res chain seq x y z
N MET A 1 2.51 21.84 6.60
CA MET A 1 2.22 20.79 7.60
C MET A 1 1.47 19.70 6.85
N LYS A 2 2.06 18.50 6.73
CA LYS A 2 1.44 17.37 6.03
C LYS A 2 0.84 16.45 7.09
N THR A 3 -0.43 16.12 6.93
CA THR A 3 -1.12 15.13 7.79
C THR A 3 -1.15 13.82 7.04
N VAL A 4 -0.77 12.73 7.68
CA VAL A 4 -0.76 11.39 7.07
C VAL A 4 -1.62 10.42 7.87
N GLN A 5 -2.36 9.58 7.14
CA GLN A 5 -3.06 8.43 7.71
C GLN A 5 -2.11 7.24 7.68
N ILE A 6 -1.95 6.56 8.81
CA ILE A 6 -1.22 5.30 8.90
C ILE A 6 -2.18 4.13 8.70
N TYR A 7 -1.76 3.12 7.95
CA TYR A 7 -2.43 1.82 7.84
C TYR A 7 -1.47 0.70 8.21
N ASN A 8 -2.02 -0.30 8.89
CA ASN A 8 -1.34 -1.54 9.22
C ASN A 8 -1.85 -2.64 8.31
N LEU A 9 -0.97 -3.13 7.44
CA LEU A 9 -1.25 -4.26 6.55
C LEU A 9 -0.80 -5.52 7.28
N HIS A 10 -1.78 -6.28 7.75
CA HIS A 10 -1.55 -7.54 8.43
C HIS A 10 -1.37 -8.64 7.39
N LEU A 11 -0.21 -9.27 7.39
CA LEU A 11 0.10 -10.34 6.45
C LEU A 11 -0.40 -11.68 6.97
N VAL A 12 -0.63 -12.62 6.05
CA VAL A 12 -0.99 -14.01 6.38
C VAL A 12 0.07 -14.72 7.22
N THR A 13 1.31 -14.22 7.21
CA THR A 13 2.42 -14.69 8.06
C THR A 13 2.30 -14.23 9.51
N GLY A 14 1.42 -13.27 9.80
CA GLY A 14 1.31 -12.60 11.09
C GLY A 14 2.16 -11.33 11.21
N GLU A 15 3.03 -11.06 10.24
CA GLU A 15 3.81 -9.81 10.18
C GLU A 15 2.90 -8.61 9.90
N VAL A 16 3.32 -7.43 10.34
CA VAL A 16 2.61 -6.18 10.09
C VAL A 16 3.52 -5.22 9.34
N VAL A 17 3.06 -4.78 8.17
CA VAL A 17 3.73 -3.75 7.38
C VAL A 17 2.95 -2.46 7.50
N GLN A 18 3.65 -1.40 7.89
CA GLN A 18 3.05 -0.08 8.00
C GLN A 18 3.15 0.65 6.66
N ALA A 19 2.05 1.22 6.21
CA ALA A 19 1.98 2.11 5.06
C ALA A 19 1.35 3.43 5.46
N THR A 20 1.69 4.51 4.77
CA THR A 20 1.02 5.79 4.94
C THR A 20 0.43 6.30 3.63
N GLU A 21 -0.57 7.16 3.75
CA GLU A 21 -1.05 8.00 2.67
C GLU A 21 -1.30 9.41 3.19
N ASP A 22 -1.42 10.38 2.28
CA ASP A 22 -1.90 11.71 2.64
C ASP A 22 -3.31 11.61 3.23
N TYR A 23 -3.53 12.18 4.41
CA TYR A 23 -4.81 12.10 5.12
C TYR A 23 -5.97 12.69 4.32
N GLU A 24 -5.70 13.70 3.47
CA GLU A 24 -6.71 14.30 2.60
C GLU A 24 -6.91 13.52 1.29
N LEU A 25 -6.12 12.48 1.04
CA LEU A 25 -6.27 11.64 -0.15
C LEU A 25 -7.63 10.94 -0.11
N LYS A 26 -8.42 11.17 -1.14
CA LYS A 26 -9.76 10.59 -1.29
C LYS A 26 -9.90 9.94 -2.66
N GLY A 27 -10.85 9.01 -2.77
CA GLY A 27 -11.21 8.38 -4.04
C GLY A 27 -10.35 7.17 -4.40
N LYS A 28 -10.13 6.94 -5.70
CA LYS A 28 -9.64 5.64 -6.26
C LYS A 28 -8.14 5.38 -6.09
N LYS A 29 -7.43 6.27 -5.40
CA LYS A 29 -5.98 6.17 -5.18
C LYS A 29 -5.62 5.85 -3.72
N THR A 30 -6.60 5.82 -2.81
CA THR A 30 -6.34 5.46 -1.41
C THR A 30 -5.94 3.99 -1.29
N ILE A 31 -5.13 3.65 -0.30
CA ILE A 31 -4.69 2.28 0.01
C ILE A 31 -5.88 1.32 0.07
N VAL A 32 -6.95 1.72 0.78
CA VAL A 32 -8.18 0.91 0.90
C VAL A 32 -8.84 0.69 -0.47
N SER A 33 -8.95 1.75 -1.29
CA SER A 33 -9.55 1.63 -2.62
C SER A 33 -8.70 0.79 -3.58
N LEU A 34 -7.37 0.86 -3.45
CA LEU A 34 -6.43 0.02 -4.20
C LEU A 34 -6.57 -1.45 -3.77
N PHE A 35 -6.70 -1.72 -2.48
CA PHE A 35 -6.92 -3.06 -1.94
C PHE A 35 -8.23 -3.69 -2.43
N GLN A 36 -9.33 -2.94 -2.38
CA GLN A 36 -10.63 -3.42 -2.82
C GLN A 36 -10.67 -3.79 -4.32
N ARG A 37 -9.93 -3.06 -5.15
CA ARG A 37 -9.93 -3.25 -6.62
C ARG A 37 -8.85 -4.20 -7.14
N ALA A 38 -7.90 -4.59 -6.29
CA ALA A 38 -6.77 -5.41 -6.68
C ALA A 38 -7.19 -6.86 -6.90
N ASP A 39 -6.55 -7.56 -7.83
CA ASP A 39 -6.62 -9.03 -7.92
C ASP A 39 -5.65 -9.66 -6.90
N ASP A 40 -5.85 -10.93 -6.56
CA ASP A 40 -5.00 -11.68 -5.60
C ASP A 40 -3.52 -11.73 -6.00
N GLU A 41 -3.25 -11.67 -7.31
CA GLU A 41 -1.91 -11.66 -7.89
C GLU A 41 -1.34 -10.25 -8.13
N ASP A 42 -2.09 -9.19 -7.82
CA ASP A 42 -1.56 -7.83 -7.88
C ASP A 42 -0.60 -7.59 -6.71
N ILE A 43 0.40 -6.74 -6.93
CA ILE A 43 1.46 -6.43 -5.97
C ILE A 43 1.25 -5.02 -5.42
N PHE A 44 1.22 -4.91 -4.10
CA PHE A 44 1.35 -3.66 -3.37
C PHE A 44 2.84 -3.35 -3.22
N LEU A 45 3.28 -2.25 -3.84
CA LEU A 45 4.57 -1.65 -3.56
C LEU A 45 4.36 -0.62 -2.45
N ILE A 46 5.10 -0.78 -1.35
CA ILE A 46 5.14 0.13 -0.22
C ILE A 46 6.59 0.61 -0.12
N THR A 47 6.84 1.88 -0.40
CA THR A 47 8.18 2.46 -0.30
C THR A 47 8.29 3.27 0.98
N ASP A 48 9.33 3.05 1.77
CA ASP A 48 9.69 3.86 2.93
C ASP A 48 11.15 4.31 2.76
N LEU A 49 11.44 5.57 3.08
CA LEU A 49 12.75 6.16 2.79
C LEU A 49 13.89 5.53 3.62
N LEU A 50 13.58 5.01 4.81
CA LEU A 50 14.55 4.38 5.71
C LEU A 50 14.66 2.87 5.48
N LEU A 51 13.54 2.22 5.16
CA LEU A 51 13.44 0.76 5.04
C LEU A 51 13.51 0.26 3.58
N GLY A 52 13.45 1.15 2.59
CA GLY A 52 13.47 0.82 1.18
C GLY A 52 12.09 0.42 0.65
N SER A 53 12.04 -0.49 -0.31
CA SER A 53 10.79 -0.90 -0.96
C SER A 53 10.37 -2.31 -0.54
N CYS A 54 9.11 -2.45 -0.14
CA CYS A 54 8.45 -3.72 0.16
C CYS A 54 7.45 -4.06 -0.95
N TYR A 55 7.46 -5.31 -1.42
CA TYR A 55 6.56 -5.83 -2.44
C TYR A 55 5.72 -6.94 -1.87
N ILE A 56 4.39 -6.75 -1.83
CA ILE A 56 3.47 -7.65 -1.15
C ILE A 56 2.36 -8.03 -2.12
N LEU A 57 2.20 -9.33 -2.42
CA LEU A 57 1.05 -9.81 -3.17
C LEU A 57 -0.23 -9.58 -2.36
N LYS A 58 -1.31 -9.15 -3.01
CA LYS A 58 -2.60 -8.91 -2.33
C LYS A 58 -3.05 -10.12 -1.53
N LYS A 59 -2.94 -11.33 -2.09
CA LYS A 59 -3.32 -12.58 -1.39
C LYS A 59 -2.55 -12.85 -0.09
N ASN A 60 -1.40 -12.20 0.09
CA ASN A 60 -0.60 -12.32 1.31
C ASN A 60 -1.01 -11.27 2.38
N ILE A 61 -1.89 -10.32 2.05
CA ILE A 61 -2.46 -9.36 3.00
C ILE A 61 -3.77 -9.97 3.51
N ALA A 62 -3.79 -10.34 4.79
CA ALA A 62 -4.98 -10.88 5.45
C ALA A 62 -6.06 -9.82 5.66
N TYR A 63 -5.67 -8.65 6.17
CA TYR A 63 -6.56 -7.49 6.32
C TYR A 63 -5.77 -6.19 6.47
N ILE A 64 -6.47 -5.06 6.32
CA ILE A 64 -5.93 -3.71 6.53
C ILE A 64 -6.67 -3.09 7.72
N ALA A 65 -5.91 -2.57 8.68
CA ALA A 65 -6.44 -1.81 9.80
C ALA A 65 -6.00 -0.34 9.70
N THR A 66 -6.93 0.57 9.99
CA THR A 66 -6.61 1.99 10.17
C THR A 66 -5.80 2.16 11.44
N GLY A 67 -4.63 2.79 11.32
CA GLY A 67 -3.78 3.18 12.44
C GLY A 67 -3.98 4.65 12.82
N ASP A 68 -2.95 5.24 13.44
CA ASP A 68 -2.97 6.63 13.88
C ASP A 68 -2.92 7.65 12.74
N VAL A 69 -3.31 8.89 13.06
CA VAL A 69 -3.10 10.07 12.20
C VAL A 69 -1.92 10.85 12.75
N ARG A 70 -0.94 11.17 11.90
CA ARG A 70 0.19 12.03 12.28
C ARG A 70 0.08 13.39 11.62
N VAL A 71 0.15 14.43 12.45
CA VAL A 71 0.26 15.83 12.05
C VAL A 71 1.75 16.19 12.02
N ASP A 72 2.15 17.08 11.10
CA ASP A 72 3.54 17.52 10.94
C ASP A 72 4.54 16.40 10.64
N ALA A 73 4.07 15.40 9.89
CA ALA A 73 4.95 14.36 9.40
C ALA A 73 6.07 14.97 8.55
N GLU A 74 7.32 14.83 8.99
CA GLU A 74 8.49 15.12 8.15
C GLU A 74 8.33 14.32 6.85
N PRO A 75 8.45 14.97 5.67
CA PRO A 75 8.18 14.33 4.38
C PRO A 75 9.04 13.07 4.19
N ASP A 76 10.28 13.12 4.65
CA ASP A 76 11.28 12.07 4.47
C ASP A 76 10.95 10.77 5.22
N ARG A 77 10.14 10.80 6.28
CA ARG A 77 9.83 9.59 7.08
C ARG A 77 8.52 8.91 6.69
N PHE A 78 7.63 9.59 5.96
CA PHE A 78 6.27 9.12 5.69
C PHE A 78 5.80 9.38 4.26
N GLU A 79 6.70 9.66 3.33
CA GLU A 79 6.42 9.58 1.89
C GLU A 79 6.32 8.11 1.45
N THR A 80 5.29 7.44 1.93
CA THR A 80 4.95 6.12 1.43
C THR A 80 4.20 6.25 0.11
N ASN A 81 4.91 5.96 -0.99
CA ASN A 81 4.26 5.74 -2.27
C ASN A 81 3.68 4.33 -2.25
N THR A 82 2.38 4.23 -1.94
CA THR A 82 1.66 2.98 -2.14
C THR A 82 1.14 2.93 -3.57
N CYS A 83 1.68 2.03 -4.39
CA CYS A 83 1.19 1.83 -5.75
C CYS A 83 0.82 0.36 -5.99
N LEU A 84 -0.20 0.17 -6.82
CA LEU A 84 -0.63 -1.14 -7.25
C LEU A 84 0.10 -1.49 -8.55
N LEU A 85 1.07 -2.40 -8.45
CA LEU A 85 1.74 -2.99 -9.60
C LEU A 85 0.92 -4.18 -10.07
N ARG A 86 0.27 -4.03 -11.23
CA ARG A 86 -0.49 -5.12 -11.84
C ARG A 86 0.45 -6.02 -12.61
N ARG A 87 0.34 -7.33 -12.38
CA ARG A 87 1.02 -8.29 -13.25
C ARG A 87 0.41 -8.17 -14.64
N VAL A 88 1.24 -7.91 -15.65
CA VAL A 88 0.80 -8.02 -17.05
C VAL A 88 0.44 -9.49 -17.27
N LYS A 89 -0.87 -9.80 -17.33
CA LYS A 89 -1.32 -11.09 -17.87
C LYS A 89 -0.90 -11.04 -19.34
N ASN A 90 0.07 -11.86 -19.74
CA ASN A 90 0.52 -11.92 -21.14
C ASN A 90 -0.71 -11.91 -22.04
N CYS A 91 -0.80 -10.90 -22.92
CA CYS A 91 -1.63 -10.99 -24.10
C CYS A 91 -1.27 -12.33 -24.74
N GLY A 92 -2.27 -13.18 -24.96
CA GLY A 92 -2.08 -14.55 -25.41
C GLY A 92 -1.10 -14.61 -26.57
N SER A 93 -0.21 -15.61 -26.55
CA SER A 93 0.30 -16.15 -27.80
C SER A 93 -0.92 -16.62 -28.59
N GLU A 94 -1.21 -15.91 -29.68
CA GLU A 94 -2.06 -16.45 -30.75
C GLU A 94 -1.26 -17.61 -31.36
N ASP A 95 -1.67 -18.85 -31.04
CA ASP A 95 -1.37 -20.04 -31.84
C ASP A 95 -2.65 -20.44 -32.59
#